data_AF-A0A034VFI0-F1
#
_entry.id   AF-A0A034VFI0-F1
#
_cell.length_a   1.000
_cell.length_b   1.000
_cell.length_c   1.000
_cell.angle_alpha   90.00
_cell.angle_beta   90.00
_cell.angle_gamma   90.00
#
_symmetry.space_group_name_H-M   'P 1'
#
loop_
_entity.id
_entity.type
_entity.pdbx_description
1 polymer ?
#
loop_
_entity_poly.entity_id
_entity_poly.type
_entity_poly.pdbx_seq_one_letter_code
_entity_poly.pdbx_strand_id
1 'polypeptide(L)'
;MENNSGQTVIQVSIEQLNSLIDAAKTVSTAVTIKGSLSNCTSHFRGQRDHEAVEEFITAIVTYKELQSISDEDALKGLSLLLHDMASTWWQGVRKEAKTWADAIALIRQHFSPTKPAYQIYMEIFNKKQDERTPIDTFVCRKRALLAQLPEDRHDEETELDLVYGLLNIKYRRHIQRLDIKTFRELLEKGRIIEHNNLEYDTVQLLHATKRNKRCSHCNFRGHTYDECRKRKNESDGKTSEVRSSSSEAN
;
A
#
# COMPACT_ATOMS: atom_id res chain seq x y z
N MET A 1 39.57 55.07 -44.87
CA MET A 1 38.46 55.48 -43.98
C MET A 1 37.30 55.80 -44.91
N GLU A 2 36.17 55.10 -44.98
CA GLU A 2 35.59 53.99 -44.22
C GLU A 2 34.73 53.16 -45.19
N ASN A 3 34.68 51.84 -44.95
CA ASN A 3 33.79 50.90 -45.63
C ASN A 3 32.35 51.09 -45.11
N ASN A 4 31.35 51.09 -45.99
CA ASN A 4 29.97 50.84 -45.57
C ASN A 4 29.37 49.69 -46.39
N SER A 5 29.25 48.55 -45.72
CA SER A 5 28.67 47.30 -46.20
C SER A 5 27.17 47.44 -46.41
N GLY A 6 26.69 47.18 -47.62
CA GLY A 6 25.26 47.10 -47.91
C GLY A 6 24.63 45.88 -47.23
N GLN A 7 23.85 46.11 -46.17
CA GLN A 7 22.90 45.13 -45.66
C GLN A 7 21.61 45.21 -46.48
N THR A 8 21.37 44.20 -47.30
CA THR A 8 20.10 44.01 -48.01
C THR A 8 19.05 43.53 -47.00
N VAL A 9 18.16 44.43 -46.59
CA VAL A 9 17.00 44.07 -45.75
C VAL A 9 15.97 43.38 -46.65
N ILE A 10 15.81 42.07 -46.47
CA ILE A 10 14.77 41.30 -47.14
C ILE A 10 13.44 41.66 -46.50
N GLN A 11 12.62 42.44 -47.20
CA GLN A 11 11.33 42.92 -46.74
C GLN A 11 10.26 41.87 -47.10
N VAL A 12 9.98 40.97 -46.16
CA VAL A 12 8.91 39.95 -46.31
C VAL A 12 7.55 40.65 -46.22
N SER A 13 6.69 40.44 -47.22
CA SER A 13 5.36 41.04 -47.22
C SER A 13 4.43 40.33 -46.22
N ILE A 14 3.44 41.05 -45.69
CA ILE A 14 2.48 40.51 -44.72
C ILE A 14 1.71 39.31 -45.29
N GLU A 15 1.49 39.27 -46.60
CA GLU A 15 0.87 38.16 -47.31
C GLU A 15 1.74 36.90 -47.32
N GLN A 16 3.07 37.04 -47.49
CA GLN A 16 4.02 35.94 -47.40
C GLN A 16 4.12 35.40 -45.96
N LEU A 17 4.05 36.30 -44.97
CA LEU A 17 4.00 35.91 -43.56
C LEU A 17 2.71 35.12 -43.25
N ASN A 18 1.56 35.58 -43.72
CA ASN A 18 0.28 34.89 -43.52
C ASN A 18 0.25 33.53 -44.25
N SER A 19 0.82 33.44 -45.46
CA SER A 19 0.96 32.17 -46.18
C SER A 19 1.87 31.18 -45.44
N LEU A 20 2.96 31.64 -44.83
CA LEU A 20 3.83 30.80 -44.01
C LEU A 20 3.15 30.37 -42.71
N ILE A 21 2.34 31.25 -42.10
CA ILE A 21 1.55 30.92 -40.91
C ILE A 21 0.48 29.88 -41.24
N ASP A 22 -0.21 29.99 -42.38
CA ASP A 22 -1.22 29.02 -42.78
C ASP A 22 -0.59 27.70 -43.26
N ALA A 23 0.59 27.74 -43.87
CA ALA A 23 1.42 26.55 -44.13
C ALA A 23 1.89 25.88 -42.82
N ALA A 24 2.31 26.66 -41.82
CA ALA A 24 2.69 26.15 -40.50
C ALA A 24 1.50 25.61 -39.70
N LYS A 25 0.30 26.18 -39.88
CA LYS A 25 -0.96 25.66 -39.31
C LYS A 25 -1.40 24.37 -39.99
N THR A 26 -1.22 24.24 -41.31
CA THR A 26 -1.50 22.98 -42.03
C THR A 26 -0.46 21.91 -41.70
N VAL A 27 0.82 22.26 -41.51
CA VAL A 27 1.83 21.31 -40.98
C VAL A 27 1.58 20.98 -39.49
N SER A 28 0.97 21.90 -38.73
CA SER A 28 0.50 21.66 -37.35
C SER A 28 -0.84 20.95 -37.26
N THR A 29 -1.43 20.51 -38.38
CA THR A 29 -2.47 19.47 -38.32
C THR A 29 -1.82 18.13 -38.04
N ALA A 30 -1.57 17.92 -36.74
CA ALA A 30 -1.60 16.63 -36.10
C ALA A 30 -0.81 15.51 -36.80
N VAL A 31 0.51 15.47 -36.56
CA VAL A 31 1.03 14.22 -36.00
C VAL A 31 0.43 14.12 -34.60
N THR A 32 -0.88 13.80 -34.52
CA THR A 32 -1.41 13.11 -33.36
C THR A 32 -0.54 11.87 -33.29
N ILE A 33 0.43 11.87 -32.37
CA ILE A 33 1.07 10.64 -31.94
C ILE A 33 -0.10 9.77 -31.53
N LYS A 34 -0.51 8.84 -32.41
CA LYS A 34 -1.58 7.91 -32.11
C LYS A 34 -1.13 7.21 -30.83
N GLY A 35 -1.86 7.47 -29.75
CA GLY A 35 -1.58 6.80 -28.49
C GLY A 35 -1.59 5.30 -28.74
N SER A 36 -0.56 4.60 -28.28
CA SER A 36 -0.38 3.17 -28.47
C SER A 36 -0.12 2.51 -27.12
N LEU A 37 -0.59 1.28 -26.98
CA LEU A 37 -0.35 0.45 -25.79
C LEU A 37 1.10 -0.05 -25.71
N SER A 38 1.95 0.19 -26.72
CA SER A 38 3.34 -0.30 -26.75
C SER A 38 4.21 0.16 -25.57
N ASN A 39 3.92 1.33 -24.99
CA ASN A 39 4.68 1.88 -23.86
C ASN A 39 3.98 1.64 -22.51
N CYS A 40 2.88 0.87 -22.48
CA CYS A 40 2.23 0.51 -21.23
C CYS A 40 3.13 -0.48 -20.46
N THR A 41 3.40 -0.18 -19.19
CA THR A 41 4.23 -1.01 -18.31
C THR A 41 3.47 -2.18 -17.68
N SER A 42 2.14 -2.16 -17.78
CA SER A 42 1.28 -3.21 -17.22
C SER A 42 1.18 -4.38 -18.19
N HIS A 43 1.44 -5.58 -17.68
CA HIS A 43 1.38 -6.81 -18.46
C HIS A 43 0.68 -7.92 -17.70
N PHE A 44 -0.02 -8.79 -18.43
CA PHE A 44 -0.76 -9.90 -17.86
C PHE A 44 -0.25 -11.24 -18.38
N ARG A 45 -0.01 -12.19 -17.48
CA ARG A 45 0.57 -13.51 -17.80
C ARG A 45 -0.45 -14.64 -17.80
N GLY A 46 -1.70 -14.37 -17.42
CA GLY A 46 -2.78 -15.37 -17.37
C GLY A 46 -3.01 -15.98 -15.99
N GLN A 47 -2.66 -15.27 -14.92
CA GLN A 47 -3.01 -15.66 -13.55
C GLN A 47 -4.53 -15.74 -13.42
N ARG A 48 -5.06 -16.85 -12.86
CA ARG A 48 -6.49 -17.02 -12.59
C ARG A 48 -6.85 -16.46 -11.21
N ASP A 49 -6.60 -15.19 -11.03
CA ASP A 49 -6.76 -14.48 -9.77
C ASP A 49 -7.51 -13.17 -10.01
N HIS A 50 -8.51 -12.90 -9.16
CA HIS A 50 -9.40 -11.75 -9.35
C HIS A 50 -8.66 -10.42 -9.18
N GLU A 51 -7.79 -10.32 -8.18
CA GLU A 51 -7.04 -9.11 -7.88
C GLU A 51 -6.05 -8.79 -9.02
N ALA A 52 -5.29 -9.79 -9.48
CA ALA A 52 -4.36 -9.62 -10.59
C ALA A 52 -5.05 -9.21 -11.91
N VAL A 53 -6.25 -9.73 -12.18
CA VAL A 53 -7.02 -9.39 -13.39
C VAL A 53 -7.56 -7.96 -13.32
N GLU A 54 -8.17 -7.55 -12.20
CA GLU A 54 -8.71 -6.20 -12.08
C GLU A 54 -7.60 -5.13 -11.97
N GLU A 55 -6.46 -5.44 -11.34
CA GLU A 55 -5.28 -4.55 -11.31
C GLU A 55 -4.79 -4.29 -12.74
N PHE A 56 -4.63 -5.34 -13.55
CA PHE A 56 -4.24 -5.22 -14.95
C PHE A 56 -5.25 -4.41 -15.76
N ILE A 57 -6.55 -4.74 -15.66
CA ILE A 57 -7.61 -4.04 -16.41
C ILE A 57 -7.66 -2.56 -16.03
N THR A 58 -7.61 -2.25 -14.74
CA THR A 58 -7.61 -0.87 -14.24
C THR A 58 -6.42 -0.09 -14.79
N ALA A 59 -5.23 -0.68 -14.78
CA ALA A 59 -4.02 -0.05 -15.30
C ALA A 59 -4.10 0.25 -16.81
N ILE A 60 -4.57 -0.71 -17.63
CA ILE A 60 -4.65 -0.51 -19.08
C ILE A 60 -5.78 0.44 -19.49
N VAL A 61 -6.92 0.43 -18.78
CA VAL A 61 -8.03 1.37 -19.01
C VAL A 61 -7.59 2.78 -18.64
N THR A 62 -6.96 2.97 -17.47
CA THR A 62 -6.42 4.26 -17.05
C THR A 62 -5.37 4.77 -18.05
N TYR A 63 -4.46 3.90 -18.51
CA TYR A 63 -3.47 4.27 -19.51
C TYR A 63 -4.09 4.65 -20.86
N LYS A 64 -5.11 3.90 -21.31
CA LYS A 64 -5.88 4.20 -22.53
C LYS A 64 -6.52 5.58 -22.47
N GLU A 65 -7.10 5.95 -21.33
CA GLU A 65 -7.70 7.27 -21.09
C GLU A 65 -6.65 8.38 -21.09
N LEU A 66 -5.55 8.20 -20.34
CA LEU A 66 -4.46 9.18 -20.26
C LEU A 66 -3.79 9.45 -21.61
N GLN A 67 -3.64 8.40 -22.44
CA GLN A 67 -3.03 8.50 -23.77
C GLN A 67 -4.05 8.76 -24.88
N SER A 68 -5.34 8.94 -24.54
CA SER A 68 -6.43 9.18 -25.49
C SER A 68 -6.45 8.17 -26.66
N ILE A 69 -6.25 6.89 -26.34
CA ILE A 69 -6.19 5.81 -27.33
C ILE A 69 -7.61 5.43 -27.75
N SER A 70 -7.83 5.31 -29.06
CA SER A 70 -9.10 4.84 -29.62
C SER A 70 -9.37 3.37 -29.25
N ASP A 71 -10.63 2.97 -29.17
CA ASP A 71 -11.00 1.58 -28.87
C ASP A 71 -10.42 0.60 -29.90
N GLU A 72 -10.37 1.01 -31.17
CA GLU A 72 -9.82 0.23 -32.27
C GLU A 72 -8.30 0.01 -32.14
N ASP A 73 -7.56 1.08 -31.80
CA ASP A 73 -6.11 0.99 -31.63
C ASP A 73 -5.75 0.27 -30.31
N ALA A 74 -6.56 0.44 -29.26
CA ALA A 74 -6.42 -0.31 -28.01
C ALA A 74 -6.64 -1.81 -28.22
N LEU A 75 -7.68 -2.21 -28.96
CA LEU A 75 -7.96 -3.61 -29.27
C LEU A 75 -6.83 -4.26 -30.08
N LYS A 76 -6.25 -3.54 -31.06
CA LYS A 76 -5.08 -4.02 -31.82
C LYS A 76 -3.82 -4.11 -30.95
N GLY A 77 -3.63 -3.17 -30.03
CA GLY A 77 -2.48 -3.11 -29.13
C GLY A 77 -2.54 -4.11 -27.97
N LEU A 78 -3.73 -4.65 -27.64
CA LEU A 78 -3.94 -5.50 -26.47
C LEU A 78 -3.00 -6.72 -26.43
N SER A 79 -2.72 -7.34 -27.59
CA SER A 79 -1.84 -8.51 -27.66
C SER A 79 -0.39 -8.22 -27.23
N LEU A 80 0.05 -6.97 -27.22
CA LEU A 80 1.39 -6.58 -26.75
C LEU A 80 1.50 -6.65 -25.22
N LEU A 81 0.37 -6.61 -24.51
CA LEU A 81 0.31 -6.61 -23.05
C LEU A 81 0.10 -8.01 -22.47
N LEU A 82 -0.22 -8.98 -23.32
CA LEU A 82 -0.52 -10.36 -22.91
C LEU A 82 0.71 -11.25 -23.17
N HIS A 83 1.23 -11.85 -22.11
CA HIS A 83 2.35 -12.79 -22.14
C HIS A 83 1.92 -14.19 -21.71
N ASP A 84 2.81 -15.17 -21.92
CA ASP A 84 2.66 -16.54 -21.47
C ASP A 84 1.28 -17.14 -21.84
N MET A 85 0.57 -17.67 -20.85
CA MET A 85 -0.75 -18.30 -21.00
C MET A 85 -1.79 -17.34 -21.58
N ALA A 86 -1.77 -16.07 -21.17
CA ALA A 86 -2.72 -15.07 -21.67
C ALA A 86 -2.53 -14.80 -23.17
N SER A 87 -1.28 -14.81 -23.63
CA SER A 87 -0.97 -14.65 -25.06
C SER A 87 -1.51 -15.82 -25.89
N THR A 88 -1.27 -17.06 -25.42
CA THR A 88 -1.79 -18.26 -26.09
C THR A 88 -3.31 -18.30 -26.13
N TRP A 89 -3.97 -17.96 -25.02
CA TRP A 89 -5.43 -17.86 -24.96
C TRP A 89 -5.98 -16.81 -25.94
N TRP A 90 -5.38 -15.61 -25.99
CA TRP A 90 -5.86 -14.52 -26.84
C TRP A 90 -5.81 -14.88 -28.33
N GLN A 91 -4.81 -15.62 -28.78
CA GLN A 91 -4.76 -16.08 -30.18
C GLN A 91 -5.98 -16.93 -30.58
N GLY A 92 -6.55 -17.67 -29.64
CA GLY A 92 -7.74 -18.49 -29.85
C GLY A 92 -9.04 -17.67 -29.92
N VAL A 93 -9.19 -16.66 -29.05
CA VAL A 93 -10.47 -15.94 -28.86
C VAL A 93 -10.52 -14.55 -29.47
N ARG A 94 -9.41 -14.00 -29.98
CA ARG A 94 -9.33 -12.61 -30.51
C ARG A 94 -10.35 -12.27 -31.60
N LYS A 95 -10.89 -13.28 -32.31
CA LYS A 95 -11.93 -13.07 -33.35
C LYS A 95 -13.32 -12.86 -32.75
N GLU A 96 -13.53 -13.28 -31.51
CA GLU A 96 -14.79 -13.13 -30.78
C GLU A 96 -14.92 -11.71 -30.19
N ALA A 97 -13.80 -11.07 -29.85
CA ALA A 97 -13.75 -9.70 -29.36
C ALA A 97 -13.90 -8.68 -30.51
N LYS A 98 -15.09 -8.12 -30.70
CA LYS A 98 -15.35 -7.10 -31.75
C LYS A 98 -15.06 -5.69 -31.27
N THR A 99 -15.24 -5.44 -29.98
CA THR A 99 -15.02 -4.14 -29.35
C THR A 99 -13.99 -4.25 -28.22
N TRP A 100 -13.45 -3.11 -27.80
CA TRP A 100 -12.60 -3.05 -26.60
C TRP A 100 -13.33 -3.58 -25.36
N ALA A 101 -14.62 -3.23 -25.19
CA ALA A 101 -15.44 -3.72 -24.11
C ALA A 101 -15.58 -5.25 -24.10
N ASP A 102 -15.77 -5.87 -25.28
CA ASP A 102 -15.84 -7.33 -25.41
C ASP A 102 -14.52 -7.99 -24.98
N ALA A 103 -13.38 -7.41 -25.38
CA ALA A 103 -12.07 -7.93 -25.00
C ALA A 103 -11.86 -7.90 -23.48
N ILE A 104 -12.21 -6.78 -22.82
CA ILE A 104 -12.13 -6.68 -21.36
C ILE A 104 -13.08 -7.68 -20.68
N ALA A 105 -14.30 -7.82 -21.19
CA ALA A 105 -15.27 -8.80 -20.67
C ALA A 105 -14.77 -10.24 -20.80
N LEU A 106 -14.16 -10.61 -21.94
CA LEU A 106 -13.57 -11.94 -22.16
C LEU A 106 -12.41 -12.22 -21.21
N ILE A 107 -11.54 -11.23 -20.95
CA ILE A 107 -10.44 -11.37 -19.98
C ILE A 107 -11.02 -11.66 -18.59
N ARG A 108 -12.00 -10.87 -18.14
CA ARG A 108 -12.68 -11.09 -16.86
C ARG A 108 -13.30 -12.47 -16.80
N GLN A 109 -14.10 -12.85 -17.79
CA GLN A 109 -14.81 -14.12 -17.80
C GLN A 109 -13.86 -15.33 -17.74
N HIS A 110 -12.72 -15.27 -18.44
CA HIS A 110 -11.82 -16.41 -18.56
C HIS A 110 -10.85 -16.54 -17.36
N PHE A 111 -10.30 -15.41 -16.88
CA PHE A 111 -9.26 -15.40 -15.84
C PHE A 111 -9.76 -15.01 -14.45
N SER A 112 -10.92 -14.37 -14.36
CA SER A 112 -11.56 -13.95 -13.11
C SER A 112 -13.05 -14.35 -13.12
N PRO A 113 -13.37 -15.66 -13.27
CA PRO A 113 -14.77 -16.09 -13.20
C PRO A 113 -15.36 -15.60 -11.87
N THR A 114 -16.47 -14.88 -11.95
CA THR A 114 -17.09 -14.24 -10.79
C THR A 114 -17.39 -15.32 -9.74
N LYS A 115 -16.77 -15.19 -8.58
CA LYS A 115 -17.12 -16.07 -7.46
C LYS A 115 -18.58 -15.80 -7.11
N PRO A 116 -19.43 -16.83 -7.01
CA PRO A 116 -20.80 -16.62 -6.58
C PRO A 116 -20.81 -16.03 -5.17
N ALA A 117 -21.76 -15.14 -4.89
CA ALA A 117 -21.80 -14.34 -3.66
C ALA A 117 -21.65 -15.19 -2.37
N TYR A 118 -22.21 -16.40 -2.33
CA TYR A 118 -22.09 -17.29 -1.17
C TYR A 118 -20.64 -17.70 -0.87
N GLN A 119 -19.80 -17.90 -1.90
CA GLN A 119 -18.37 -18.20 -1.71
C GLN A 119 -17.62 -16.99 -1.18
N ILE A 120 -17.96 -15.79 -1.67
CA ILE A 120 -17.38 -14.54 -1.16
C ILE A 120 -17.72 -14.36 0.32
N TYR A 121 -18.97 -14.56 0.73
CA TYR A 121 -19.32 -14.53 2.16
C TYR A 121 -18.55 -15.57 2.97
N MET A 122 -18.43 -16.80 2.48
CA MET A 122 -17.60 -17.81 3.14
C MET A 122 -16.16 -17.33 3.32
N GLU A 123 -15.53 -16.74 2.30
CA GLU A 123 -14.18 -16.18 2.39
C GLU A 123 -14.07 -14.99 3.35
N ILE A 124 -15.07 -14.11 3.36
CA ILE A 124 -15.17 -12.99 4.31
C ILE A 124 -15.18 -13.52 5.74
N PHE A 125 -16.00 -14.53 6.04
CA PHE A 125 -16.16 -15.02 7.42
C PHE A 125 -15.15 -16.09 7.84
N ASN A 126 -14.42 -16.70 6.89
CA ASN A 126 -13.48 -17.79 7.16
C ASN A 126 -12.32 -17.37 8.09
N LYS A 127 -11.82 -16.14 7.95
CA LYS A 127 -10.68 -15.64 8.74
C LYS A 127 -11.01 -14.35 9.48
N LYS A 128 -10.96 -14.43 10.81
CA LYS A 128 -10.92 -13.26 11.72
C LYS A 128 -9.54 -12.61 11.70
N GLN A 129 -9.45 -11.37 12.17
CA GLN A 129 -8.19 -10.65 12.29
C GLN A 129 -7.31 -11.30 13.37
N ASP A 130 -6.09 -11.69 12.99
CA ASP A 130 -5.10 -12.19 13.95
C ASP A 130 -4.49 -11.04 14.79
N GLU A 131 -3.65 -11.38 15.77
CA GLU A 131 -3.06 -10.39 16.66
C GLU A 131 -2.00 -9.51 15.98
N ARG A 132 -1.39 -9.97 14.89
CA ARG A 132 -0.24 -9.32 14.24
C ARG A 132 -0.65 -8.43 13.08
N THR A 133 -1.79 -8.70 12.46
CA THR A 133 -2.28 -8.01 11.28
C THR A 133 -2.81 -6.63 11.69
N PRO A 134 -2.24 -5.54 11.16
CA PRO A 134 -2.73 -4.18 11.39
C PRO A 134 -4.15 -3.99 10.86
N ILE A 135 -4.86 -3.01 11.42
CA ILE A 135 -6.25 -2.73 11.07
C ILE A 135 -6.39 -2.33 9.60
N ASP A 136 -5.48 -1.52 9.07
CA ASP A 136 -5.47 -1.08 7.67
C ASP A 136 -5.40 -2.26 6.71
N THR A 137 -4.45 -3.18 6.90
CA THR A 137 -4.30 -4.36 6.06
C THR A 137 -5.51 -5.28 6.15
N PHE A 138 -6.06 -5.47 7.35
CA PHE A 138 -7.22 -6.33 7.54
C PHE A 138 -8.47 -5.78 6.86
N VAL A 139 -8.80 -4.50 7.11
CA VAL A 139 -9.97 -3.83 6.54
C VAL A 139 -9.83 -3.75 5.02
N CYS A 140 -8.64 -3.42 4.49
CA CYS A 140 -8.38 -3.38 3.05
C CYS A 140 -8.72 -4.72 2.38
N ARG A 141 -8.22 -5.84 2.93
CA ARG A 141 -8.51 -7.18 2.41
C ARG A 141 -10.00 -7.54 2.48
N LYS A 142 -10.70 -7.15 3.54
CA LYS A 142 -12.15 -7.41 3.65
C LYS A 142 -12.96 -6.58 2.66
N ARG A 143 -12.61 -5.31 2.48
CA ARG A 143 -13.25 -4.43 1.48
C ARG A 143 -13.01 -4.92 0.05
N ALA A 144 -11.83 -5.46 -0.25
CA ALA A 144 -11.54 -6.08 -1.54
C ALA A 144 -12.43 -7.30 -1.84
N LEU A 145 -12.82 -8.07 -0.81
CA LEU A 145 -13.79 -9.16 -0.96
C LEU A 145 -15.22 -8.64 -1.11
N LEU A 146 -15.61 -7.63 -0.32
CA LEU A 146 -16.95 -7.03 -0.40
C LEU A 146 -17.20 -6.39 -1.77
N ALA A 147 -16.20 -5.77 -2.37
CA ALA A 147 -16.27 -5.18 -3.72
C ALA A 147 -16.52 -6.21 -4.84
N GLN A 148 -16.35 -7.51 -4.58
CA GLN A 148 -16.68 -8.58 -5.53
C GLN A 148 -18.17 -8.96 -5.50
N LEU A 149 -18.93 -8.49 -4.51
CA LEU A 149 -20.37 -8.67 -4.47
C LEU A 149 -21.04 -7.72 -5.47
N PRO A 150 -22.26 -8.05 -5.95
CA PRO A 150 -23.02 -7.14 -6.81
C PRO A 150 -23.14 -5.74 -6.20
N GLU A 151 -23.00 -4.72 -7.05
CA GLU A 151 -23.19 -3.31 -6.68
C GLU A 151 -24.56 -3.09 -6.01
N ASP A 152 -24.63 -2.12 -5.11
CA ASP A 152 -25.82 -1.76 -4.32
C ASP A 152 -26.41 -2.86 -3.42
N ARG A 153 -25.68 -3.97 -3.22
CA ARG A 153 -26.13 -5.03 -2.31
C ARG A 153 -26.08 -4.62 -0.84
N HIS A 154 -25.04 -3.89 -0.45
CA HIS A 154 -24.79 -3.48 0.94
C HIS A 154 -24.43 -1.99 0.96
N ASP A 155 -24.91 -1.29 1.98
CA ASP A 155 -24.40 0.03 2.33
C ASP A 155 -23.18 -0.07 3.25
N GLU A 156 -22.48 1.04 3.46
CA GLU A 156 -21.27 1.08 4.29
C GLU A 156 -21.56 0.66 5.75
N GLU A 157 -22.77 0.92 6.26
CA GLU A 157 -23.18 0.52 7.61
C GLU A 157 -23.28 -1.01 7.73
N THR A 158 -23.90 -1.68 6.75
CA THR A 158 -23.97 -3.15 6.69
C THR A 158 -22.58 -3.74 6.51
N GLU A 159 -21.75 -3.19 5.62
CA GLU A 159 -20.37 -3.66 5.43
C GLU A 159 -19.55 -3.56 6.73
N LEU A 160 -19.71 -2.46 7.48
CA LEU A 160 -19.09 -2.29 8.78
C LEU A 160 -19.54 -3.36 9.78
N ASP A 161 -20.82 -3.74 9.80
CA ASP A 161 -21.32 -4.82 10.66
C ASP A 161 -20.67 -6.17 10.33
N LEU A 162 -20.54 -6.49 9.04
CA LEU A 162 -19.91 -7.72 8.57
C LEU A 162 -18.43 -7.77 9.00
N VAL A 163 -17.71 -6.63 8.91
CA VAL A 163 -16.28 -6.55 9.26
C VAL A 163 -16.05 -6.46 10.77
N TYR A 164 -16.88 -5.73 11.51
CA TYR A 164 -16.69 -5.47 12.94
C TYR A 164 -16.64 -6.75 13.77
N GLY A 165 -17.52 -7.72 13.46
CA GLY A 165 -17.54 -9.02 14.14
C GLY A 165 -16.25 -9.83 13.97
N LEU A 166 -15.47 -9.52 12.93
CA LEU A 166 -14.23 -10.20 12.57
C LEU A 166 -12.97 -9.51 13.11
N LEU A 167 -13.08 -8.28 13.61
CA LEU A 167 -11.97 -7.54 14.19
C LEU A 167 -11.40 -8.25 15.43
N ASN A 168 -10.11 -8.08 15.64
CA ASN A 168 -9.46 -8.64 16.82
C ASN A 168 -10.01 -7.96 18.09
N ILE A 169 -10.07 -8.69 19.21
CA ILE A 169 -10.55 -8.17 20.48
C ILE A 169 -9.74 -6.94 20.97
N LYS A 170 -8.46 -6.83 20.57
CA LYS A 170 -7.61 -5.67 20.89
C LYS A 170 -8.16 -4.35 20.34
N TYR A 171 -8.99 -4.36 19.30
CA TYR A 171 -9.67 -3.16 18.81
C TYR A 171 -11.06 -3.00 19.41
N ARG A 172 -11.87 -4.08 19.44
CA ARG A 172 -13.27 -4.04 19.91
C ARG A 172 -13.42 -3.64 21.37
N ARG A 173 -12.39 -3.84 22.21
CA ARG A 173 -12.38 -3.36 23.60
C ARG A 173 -12.30 -1.83 23.73
N HIS A 174 -11.83 -1.14 22.69
CA HIS A 174 -11.67 0.31 22.67
C HIS A 174 -12.60 1.01 21.68
N ILE A 175 -13.08 0.30 20.66
CA ILE A 175 -13.97 0.82 19.62
C ILE A 175 -15.33 0.14 19.75
N GLN A 176 -16.34 0.85 20.26
CA GLN A 176 -17.71 0.35 20.24
C GLN A 176 -18.29 0.45 18.83
N ARG A 177 -19.12 -0.52 18.43
CA ARG A 177 -19.73 -0.54 17.09
C ARG A 177 -20.59 0.69 16.82
N LEU A 178 -21.32 1.17 17.82
CA LEU A 178 -22.25 2.30 17.69
C LEU A 178 -21.52 3.65 17.49
N ASP A 179 -20.24 3.73 17.89
CA ASP A 179 -19.44 4.96 17.84
C ASP A 179 -18.74 5.17 16.48
N ILE A 180 -19.00 4.30 15.50
CA ILE A 180 -18.40 4.37 14.17
C ILE A 180 -19.48 4.26 13.10
N LYS A 181 -19.44 5.15 12.12
CA LYS A 181 -20.36 5.18 10.98
C LYS A 181 -19.69 4.94 9.65
N THR A 182 -18.36 5.09 9.57
CA THR A 182 -17.60 4.89 8.34
C THR A 182 -16.35 4.05 8.58
N PHE A 183 -15.83 3.41 7.53
CA PHE A 183 -14.54 2.71 7.59
C PHE A 183 -13.40 3.68 7.92
N ARG A 184 -13.51 4.96 7.53
CA ARG A 184 -12.53 5.99 7.88
C ARG A 184 -12.39 6.16 9.38
N GLU A 185 -13.51 6.28 10.10
CA GLU A 185 -13.51 6.41 11.56
C GLU A 185 -12.96 5.18 12.26
N LEU A 186 -13.30 3.98 11.76
CA LEU A 186 -12.76 2.73 12.26
C LEU A 186 -11.22 2.68 12.13
N LEU A 187 -10.70 3.02 10.95
CA LEU A 187 -9.27 3.03 10.69
C LEU A 187 -8.54 4.06 11.56
N GLU A 188 -9.08 5.26 11.70
CA GLU A 188 -8.47 6.32 12.51
C GLU A 188 -8.35 5.89 13.99
N LYS A 189 -9.45 5.41 14.59
CA LYS A 189 -9.43 4.89 15.96
C LYS A 189 -8.49 3.69 16.10
N GLY A 190 -8.45 2.81 15.09
CA GLY A 190 -7.57 1.64 15.09
C GLY A 190 -6.09 1.99 15.06
N ARG A 191 -5.68 2.98 14.27
CA ARG A 191 -4.29 3.46 14.22
C ARG A 191 -3.84 4.06 15.55
N ILE A 192 -4.71 4.82 16.22
CA ILE A 192 -4.44 5.37 17.56
C ILE A 192 -4.18 4.22 18.56
N ILE A 193 -4.99 3.16 18.53
CA ILE A 193 -4.82 2.00 19.41
C ILE A 193 -3.49 1.29 19.13
N GLU A 194 -3.14 1.09 17.85
CA GLU A 194 -1.87 0.48 17.47
C GLU A 194 -0.67 1.30 17.93
N HIS A 195 -0.73 2.62 17.74
CA HIS A 195 0.30 3.54 18.21
C HIS A 195 0.50 3.45 19.73
N ASN A 196 -0.60 3.54 20.51
CA ASN A 196 -0.55 3.47 21.97
C ASN A 196 -0.02 2.12 22.47
N ASN A 197 -0.39 1.01 21.81
CA ASN A 197 0.10 -0.31 22.18
C ASN A 197 1.61 -0.46 21.89
N LEU A 198 2.10 0.08 20.78
CA LEU A 198 3.53 0.11 20.47
C LEU A 198 4.34 0.90 21.52
N GLU A 199 3.82 2.05 21.96
CA GLU A 199 4.42 2.81 23.06
C GLU A 199 4.43 2.00 24.37
N TYR A 200 3.31 1.37 24.71
CA TYR A 200 3.19 0.55 25.92
C TYR A 200 4.16 -0.64 25.93
N ASP A 201 4.23 -1.39 24.83
CA ASP A 201 5.13 -2.53 24.67
C ASP A 201 6.59 -2.10 24.76
N THR A 202 6.94 -0.95 24.16
CA THR A 202 8.29 -0.37 24.26
C THR A 202 8.65 -0.05 25.71
N VAL A 203 7.74 0.60 26.46
CA VAL A 203 7.94 0.92 27.87
C VAL A 203 8.04 -0.35 28.72
N GLN A 204 7.21 -1.37 28.45
CA GLN A 204 7.30 -2.65 29.14
C GLN A 204 8.63 -3.36 28.89
N LEU A 205 9.12 -3.40 27.64
CA LEU A 205 10.42 -3.99 27.30
C LEU A 205 11.58 -3.25 27.99
N LEU A 206 11.51 -1.92 28.06
CA LEU A 206 12.48 -1.11 28.82
C LEU A 206 12.43 -1.41 30.33
N HIS A 207 11.25 -1.64 30.89
CA HIS A 207 11.10 -2.04 32.30
C HIS A 207 11.57 -3.48 32.56
N ALA A 208 11.29 -4.42 31.66
CA ALA A 208 11.74 -5.80 31.75
C ALA A 208 13.27 -5.92 31.66
N THR A 209 13.90 -5.16 30.77
CA THR A 209 15.37 -5.10 30.68
C THR A 209 16.01 -4.48 31.92
N LYS A 210 15.40 -3.44 32.52
CA LYS A 210 15.83 -2.89 33.81
C LYS A 210 15.72 -3.91 34.96
N ARG A 211 14.63 -4.68 35.04
CA ARG A 211 14.40 -5.71 36.07
C ARG A 211 15.34 -6.92 35.95
N ASN A 212 15.93 -7.14 34.78
CA ASN A 212 16.85 -8.25 34.52
C ASN A 212 18.34 -7.88 34.69
N LYS A 213 18.69 -6.63 35.00
CA LYS A 213 20.08 -6.26 35.29
C LYS A 213 20.51 -6.84 36.64
N ARG A 214 21.50 -7.72 36.60
CA ARG A 214 22.22 -8.20 37.79
C ARG A 214 23.34 -7.23 38.11
N CYS A 215 23.66 -7.06 39.39
CA CYS A 215 24.81 -6.30 39.81
C CYS A 215 26.08 -6.92 39.20
N SER A 216 26.91 -6.13 38.53
CA SER A 216 28.14 -6.61 37.88
C SER A 216 29.22 -7.08 38.87
N HIS A 217 29.11 -6.68 40.15
CA HIS A 217 30.07 -7.05 41.19
C HIS A 217 29.75 -8.39 41.86
N CYS A 218 28.48 -8.62 42.22
CA CYS A 218 28.07 -9.79 43.01
C CYS A 218 27.07 -10.70 42.29
N ASN A 219 26.65 -10.33 41.08
CA ASN A 219 25.71 -11.07 40.22
C ASN A 219 24.30 -11.32 40.81
N PHE A 220 23.97 -10.65 41.92
CA PHE A 220 22.63 -10.64 42.53
C PHE A 220 21.74 -9.52 41.94
N ARG A 221 20.42 -9.72 42.02
CA ARG A 221 19.42 -8.75 41.52
C ARG A 221 19.06 -7.71 42.59
N GLY A 222 18.49 -6.59 42.16
CA GLY A 222 17.85 -5.61 43.06
C GLY A 222 18.74 -4.50 43.61
N HIS A 223 19.97 -4.35 43.11
CA HIS A 223 20.85 -3.22 43.43
C HIS A 223 21.91 -3.02 42.33
N THR A 224 22.51 -1.84 42.29
CA THR A 224 23.56 -1.43 41.34
C THR A 224 24.97 -1.76 41.86
N TYR A 225 25.98 -1.66 41.00
CA TYR A 225 27.39 -1.84 41.37
C TYR A 225 27.80 -0.91 42.53
N ASP A 226 27.42 0.36 42.47
CA ASP A 226 27.80 1.36 43.48
C ASP A 226 27.15 1.08 44.84
N GLU A 227 25.89 0.64 44.84
CA GLU A 227 25.19 0.19 46.05
C GLU A 227 25.84 -1.07 46.64
N CYS A 228 26.30 -2.01 45.80
CA CYS A 228 27.02 -3.20 46.25
C CYS A 228 28.35 -2.83 46.91
N ARG A 229 29.09 -1.90 46.30
CA ARG A 229 30.38 -1.43 46.80
C ARG A 229 30.22 -0.70 48.12
N LYS A 230 29.19 0.14 48.25
CA LYS A 230 28.89 0.87 49.49
C LYS A 230 28.56 -0.07 50.65
N ARG A 231 27.70 -1.08 50.42
CA ARG A 231 27.37 -2.10 51.43
C ARG A 231 28.58 -2.92 51.88
N LYS A 232 29.49 -3.24 50.95
CA LYS A 232 30.73 -3.95 51.27
C LYS A 232 31.68 -3.09 52.14
N ASN A 233 31.84 -1.82 51.80
CA ASN A 233 32.64 -0.90 52.62
C ASN A 233 32.03 -0.72 54.03
N GLU A 234 30.70 -0.68 54.15
CA GLU A 234 30.01 -0.62 55.44
C GLU A 234 30.14 -1.94 56.25
N SER A 235 30.17 -3.11 55.61
CA SER A 235 30.43 -4.38 56.30
C SER A 235 31.90 -4.51 56.73
N ASP A 236 32.83 -4.10 55.88
CA ASP A 236 34.27 -4.17 56.16
C ASP A 236 34.64 -3.18 57.28
N GLY A 237 34.02 -1.99 57.32
CA GLY A 237 34.20 -1.01 58.39
C GLY A 237 33.67 -1.45 59.77
N LYS A 238 32.56 -2.21 59.81
CA LYS A 238 32.06 -2.81 61.06
C LYS A 238 32.94 -3.94 61.59
N THR A 239 33.69 -4.60 60.73
CA THR A 239 34.59 -5.71 61.13
C THR A 239 35.89 -5.20 61.76
N SER A 240 36.29 -3.96 61.45
CA SER A 240 37.45 -3.31 62.08
C SER A 240 37.19 -2.76 63.49
N GLU A 241 35.97 -2.31 63.81
CA GLU A 241 35.66 -1.77 65.16
C GLU A 241 35.60 -2.84 66.25
N VAL A 242 35.21 -4.08 65.92
CA VAL A 242 35.09 -5.17 66.91
C VAL A 242 36.46 -5.74 67.33
N ARG A 243 37.51 -5.58 66.51
CA ARG A 243 38.86 -6.10 66.82
C ARG A 243 39.68 -5.20 67.75
N SER A 244 39.30 -3.93 67.91
CA SER A 244 39.99 -2.96 68.78
C SER A 244 39.52 -2.97 70.25
N SER A 245 38.50 -3.76 70.62
CA SER A 245 37.97 -3.80 72.00
C SER A 245 38.34 -5.07 72.77
N SER A 246 39.31 -5.88 72.30
CA SER A 246 39.67 -7.16 72.94
C SER A 246 41.13 -7.26 73.42
N SER A 247 41.86 -6.15 73.57
CA SER A 247 43.29 -6.17 73.95
C SER A 247 43.68 -5.29 75.14
N GLU A 248 42.78 -5.07 76.11
CA GLU A 248 43.10 -4.43 77.39
C GLU A 248 42.46 -5.21 78.55
N ALA A 249 43.03 -6.37 78.89
CA ALA A 249 42.84 -7.01 80.19
C ALA A 249 43.96 -8.05 80.42
N ASN A 250 45.07 -7.59 80.99
CA ASN A 250 45.92 -8.36 81.91
C ASN A 250 46.85 -7.42 82.67
#